data_AF-A0A5D2ETU6-F1
#
_entry.id   AF-A0A5D2ETU6-F1
#
_cell.length_a   1.000
_cell.length_b   1.000
_cell.length_c   1.000
_cell.angle_alpha   90.00
_cell.angle_beta   90.00
_cell.angle_gamma   90.00
#
_symmetry.space_group_name_H-M   'P 1'
#
loop_
_entity.id
_entity.type
_entity.pdbx_description
1 polymer ?
#
loop_
_entity_poly.entity_id
_entity_poly.type
_entity_poly.pdbx_seq_one_letter_code
_entity_poly.pdbx_strand_id
1 'polypeptide(L)'
;MESLAVNIVPFPHPSFLNSKLPINREKGFFHCWPCKQRSSSSSPHNPTRLNCHKMFVPGFGEASPEAKAAKNLHNFFNYIAVKIVSAQLESYNPEAYEELMEFLDTHSLNDGDEFCASLMRESSRHKALALRILEVRSAYCKRDFEWDNLKRLAFKMVDESNTKLMREYVLETSPATENETGK
;
A
#
# COMPACT_ATOMS: atom_id res chain seq x y z
N MET A 1 56.81 -1.43 -14.46
CA MET A 1 56.61 -1.00 -13.07
C MET A 1 55.79 0.28 -13.18
N GLU A 2 54.53 0.37 -12.81
CA GLU A 2 53.81 -0.26 -11.71
C GLU A 2 52.41 -0.71 -12.14
N SER A 3 51.93 -1.77 -11.50
CA SER A 3 50.63 -2.40 -11.68
C SER A 3 49.66 -1.79 -10.66
N LEU A 4 48.60 -1.13 -11.12
CA LEU A 4 47.50 -0.74 -10.24
C LEU A 4 46.51 -1.89 -10.18
N ALA A 5 46.61 -2.64 -9.08
CA ALA A 5 45.72 -3.74 -8.75
C ALA A 5 44.29 -3.23 -8.54
N VAL A 6 43.39 -3.67 -9.41
CA VAL A 6 41.95 -3.52 -9.24
C VAL A 6 41.53 -4.46 -8.11
N ASN A 7 41.20 -3.89 -6.95
CA ASN A 7 40.57 -4.63 -5.85
C ASN A 7 39.13 -4.98 -6.23
N ILE A 8 38.96 -6.13 -6.89
CA ILE A 8 37.67 -6.78 -7.09
C ILE A 8 37.27 -7.38 -5.74
N VAL A 9 36.29 -6.77 -5.09
CA VAL A 9 35.60 -7.37 -3.94
C VAL A 9 34.65 -8.43 -4.49
N PRO A 10 34.77 -9.71 -4.11
CA PRO A 10 33.83 -10.74 -4.56
C PRO A 10 32.50 -10.56 -3.81
N PHE A 11 31.44 -10.21 -4.53
CA PHE A 11 30.08 -10.26 -3.99
C PHE A 11 29.60 -11.72 -3.92
N PRO A 12 28.92 -12.13 -2.83
CA PRO A 12 28.50 -13.52 -2.65
C PRO A 12 27.35 -13.88 -3.59
N HIS A 13 27.49 -15.02 -4.28
CA HIS A 13 26.43 -15.68 -5.03
C HIS A 13 25.21 -15.94 -4.13
N PRO A 14 23.96 -15.66 -4.59
CA PRO A 14 22.78 -16.16 -3.91
C PRO A 14 22.78 -17.68 -4.00
N SER A 15 23.05 -18.32 -2.87
CA SER A 15 22.95 -19.77 -2.71
C SER A 15 21.48 -20.14 -2.81
N PHE A 16 21.11 -20.86 -3.87
CA PHE A 16 19.81 -21.52 -3.99
C PHE A 16 19.71 -22.58 -2.88
N LEU A 17 19.10 -22.21 -1.77
CA LEU A 17 18.74 -23.17 -0.72
C LEU A 17 17.52 -23.97 -1.18
N ASN A 18 17.87 -25.16 -1.63
CA ASN A 18 17.03 -26.29 -1.92
C ASN A 18 16.39 -26.79 -0.60
N SER A 19 15.16 -26.38 -0.30
CA SER A 19 14.36 -27.04 0.74
C SER A 19 13.32 -27.93 0.06
N LYS A 20 13.64 -29.23 -0.02
CA LYS A 20 12.69 -30.29 -0.32
C LYS A 20 11.57 -30.26 0.72
N LEU A 21 10.35 -29.93 0.30
CA LEU A 21 9.14 -30.22 1.05
C LEU A 21 8.39 -31.37 0.36
N PRO A 22 7.87 -32.35 1.11
CA PRO A 22 7.36 -33.58 0.55
C PRO A 22 6.04 -33.34 -0.18
N ILE A 23 5.95 -33.90 -1.39
CA ILE A 23 4.73 -34.11 -2.14
C ILE A 23 3.86 -35.08 -1.33
N ASN A 24 2.77 -34.59 -0.73
CA ASN A 24 1.68 -35.44 -0.30
C ASN A 24 0.56 -35.39 -1.35
N ARG A 25 0.34 -36.56 -1.95
CA ARG A 25 -0.58 -36.82 -3.06
C ARG A 25 -1.84 -37.45 -2.46
N GLU A 26 -2.85 -36.64 -2.16
CA GLU A 26 -4.19 -37.16 -1.91
C GLU A 26 -5.17 -36.71 -3.00
N LYS A 27 -5.68 -37.73 -3.70
CA LYS A 27 -6.84 -37.65 -4.59
C LYS A 27 -8.08 -37.56 -3.71
N GLY A 28 -8.99 -36.62 -3.98
CA GLY A 28 -10.27 -36.59 -3.28
C GLY A 28 -11.23 -35.53 -3.80
N PHE A 29 -12.01 -35.91 -4.82
CA PHE A 29 -13.38 -35.47 -5.10
C PHE A 29 -13.81 -34.04 -4.73
N PHE A 30 -14.03 -33.23 -5.76
CA PHE A 30 -14.89 -32.05 -5.71
C PHE A 30 -16.31 -32.45 -5.30
N HIS A 31 -16.73 -32.08 -4.10
CA HIS A 31 -18.14 -32.07 -3.71
C HIS A 31 -18.59 -30.63 -3.44
N CYS A 32 -19.53 -30.21 -4.28
CA CYS A 32 -20.33 -29.01 -4.17
C CYS A 32 -21.02 -28.95 -2.80
N TRP A 33 -20.84 -27.87 -2.05
CA TRP A 33 -21.47 -27.68 -0.74
C TRP A 33 -22.79 -26.92 -0.92
N PRO A 34 -23.96 -27.52 -0.63
CA PRO A 34 -25.22 -26.80 -0.73
C PRO A 34 -25.45 -25.95 0.51
N CYS A 35 -25.80 -24.69 0.27
CA CYS A 35 -26.27 -23.73 1.26
C CYS A 35 -27.47 -24.31 2.03
N LYS A 36 -27.28 -24.64 3.32
CA LYS A 36 -28.36 -25.00 4.23
C LYS A 36 -28.53 -23.93 5.30
N GLN A 37 -29.67 -23.26 5.25
CA GLN A 37 -30.19 -22.47 6.36
C GLN A 37 -30.26 -23.35 7.61
N ARG A 38 -29.60 -22.92 8.69
CA ARG A 38 -29.68 -23.60 9.99
C ARG A 38 -30.56 -22.81 10.93
N SER A 39 -31.80 -23.25 11.05
CA SER A 39 -32.67 -22.99 12.19
C SER A 39 -32.34 -23.99 13.32
N SER A 40 -31.98 -23.49 14.50
CA SER A 40 -32.00 -24.21 15.80
C SER A 40 -31.83 -23.15 16.91
N SER A 41 -32.90 -22.77 17.61
CA SER A 41 -33.34 -23.35 18.90
C SER A 41 -32.31 -23.23 20.05
N SER A 42 -32.54 -22.21 20.88
CA SER A 42 -32.40 -22.16 22.35
C SER A 42 -31.31 -23.03 23.04
N SER A 43 -30.26 -22.35 23.52
CA SER A 43 -29.48 -22.77 24.70
C SER A 43 -29.27 -21.54 25.61
N PRO A 44 -29.57 -21.60 26.91
CA PRO A 44 -29.47 -20.46 27.82
C PRO A 44 -28.08 -20.45 28.48
N HIS A 45 -27.04 -20.14 27.71
CA HIS A 45 -25.76 -19.73 28.28
C HIS A 45 -25.23 -18.54 27.49
N ASN A 46 -25.03 -17.44 28.23
CA ASN A 46 -24.59 -16.13 27.78
C ASN A 46 -23.86 -16.15 26.42
N PRO A 47 -24.42 -15.52 25.37
CA PRO A 47 -23.56 -15.13 24.29
C PRO A 47 -22.66 -14.07 24.89
N THR A 48 -21.39 -14.37 25.08
CA THR A 48 -20.37 -13.33 25.14
C THR A 48 -20.55 -12.59 23.83
N ARG A 49 -21.36 -11.52 23.85
CA ARG A 49 -21.47 -10.58 22.75
C ARG A 49 -20.03 -10.22 22.48
N LEU A 50 -19.49 -10.69 21.36
CA LEU A 50 -18.33 -10.06 20.77
C LEU A 50 -18.77 -8.61 20.67
N ASN A 51 -18.26 -7.80 21.59
CA ASN A 51 -18.64 -6.41 21.71
C ASN A 51 -17.94 -5.73 20.54
N CYS A 52 -18.56 -5.83 19.38
CA CYS A 52 -18.11 -5.22 18.15
C CYS A 52 -18.29 -3.71 18.34
N HIS A 53 -17.34 -3.05 18.98
CA HIS A 53 -17.25 -1.58 19.08
C HIS A 53 -17.01 -0.92 17.72
N LYS A 54 -17.13 -1.66 16.60
CA LYS A 54 -17.00 -1.14 15.25
C LYS A 54 -18.30 -0.46 14.86
N MET A 55 -18.22 0.84 14.54
CA MET A 55 -19.36 1.58 14.02
C MET A 55 -19.85 0.96 12.70
N PHE A 56 -21.16 0.78 12.58
CA PHE A 56 -21.78 0.45 11.29
C PHE A 56 -21.60 1.63 10.34
N VAL A 57 -21.21 1.35 9.10
CA VAL A 57 -21.05 2.36 8.05
C VAL A 57 -22.19 2.17 7.02
N PRO A 58 -23.25 2.99 7.05
CA PRO A 58 -24.31 2.93 6.06
C PRO A 58 -23.80 3.25 4.65
N GLY A 59 -24.37 2.64 3.62
CA GLY A 59 -24.14 3.00 2.22
C GLY A 59 -22.90 2.38 1.54
N PHE A 60 -22.15 1.49 2.22
CA PHE A 60 -21.02 0.77 1.63
C PHE A 60 -21.43 -0.68 1.26
N GLY A 61 -21.98 -0.86 0.05
CA GLY A 61 -22.50 -2.16 -0.43
C GLY A 61 -21.55 -3.00 -1.30
N GLU A 62 -20.45 -2.43 -1.79
CA GLU A 62 -19.48 -3.12 -2.68
C GLU A 62 -18.24 -3.61 -1.90
N ALA A 63 -17.36 -2.67 -1.54
CA ALA A 63 -16.13 -2.91 -0.77
C ALA A 63 -16.14 -2.05 0.49
N SER A 64 -15.58 -2.55 1.60
CA SER A 64 -15.52 -1.78 2.85
C SER A 64 -14.65 -0.52 2.69
N PRO A 65 -14.86 0.52 3.51
CA PRO A 65 -14.00 1.71 3.50
C PRO A 65 -12.51 1.35 3.65
N GLU A 66 -12.19 0.36 4.48
CA GLU A 66 -10.83 -0.12 4.69
C GLU A 66 -10.27 -0.81 3.45
N ALA A 67 -11.08 -1.59 2.73
CA ALA A 67 -10.66 -2.20 1.47
C ALA A 67 -10.37 -1.14 0.38
N LYS A 68 -11.18 -0.08 0.31
CA LYS A 68 -10.93 1.05 -0.61
C LYS A 68 -9.64 1.79 -0.23
N ALA A 69 -9.44 2.09 1.06
CA ALA A 69 -8.20 2.71 1.54
C ALA A 69 -6.97 1.82 1.28
N ALA A 70 -7.08 0.51 1.48
CA ALA A 70 -6.02 -0.45 1.20
C ALA A 70 -5.67 -0.49 -0.30
N LYS A 71 -6.66 -0.44 -1.20
CA LYS A 71 -6.40 -0.37 -2.65
C LYS A 71 -5.70 0.94 -3.04
N ASN A 72 -6.05 2.07 -2.43
CA ASN A 72 -5.34 3.32 -2.64
C ASN A 72 -3.89 3.24 -2.16
N LEU A 73 -3.65 2.68 -0.97
CA LEU A 73 -2.30 2.47 -0.45
C LEU A 73 -1.48 1.50 -1.31
N HIS A 74 -2.10 0.45 -1.85
CA HIS A 74 -1.46 -0.47 -2.79
C HIS A 74 -0.90 0.26 -4.02
N ASN A 75 -1.73 1.09 -4.68
CA ASN A 75 -1.29 1.89 -5.82
C ASN A 75 -0.24 2.94 -5.41
N PHE A 76 -0.40 3.56 -4.24
CA PHE A 76 0.58 4.50 -3.69
C PHE A 76 1.94 3.86 -3.44
N PHE A 77 2.00 2.64 -2.91
CA PHE A 77 3.26 1.91 -2.72
C PHE A 77 3.93 1.54 -4.04
N ASN A 78 3.14 1.31 -5.11
CA ASN A 78 3.71 1.14 -6.45
C ASN A 78 4.41 2.42 -6.91
N TYR A 79 3.76 3.57 -6.77
CA TYR A 79 4.36 4.87 -7.07
C TYR A 79 5.65 5.12 -6.27
N ILE A 80 5.63 4.87 -4.96
CA ILE A 80 6.82 5.03 -4.11
C ILE A 80 7.94 4.08 -4.53
N ALA A 81 7.62 2.82 -4.84
CA ALA A 81 8.62 1.85 -5.29
C ALA A 81 9.28 2.27 -6.60
N VAL A 82 8.51 2.79 -7.57
CA VAL A 82 9.07 3.36 -8.81
C VAL A 82 10.03 4.50 -8.50
N LYS A 83 9.67 5.42 -7.59
CA LYS A 83 10.56 6.53 -7.19
C LYS A 83 11.85 6.03 -6.54
N ILE A 84 11.76 5.04 -5.64
CA ILE A 84 12.93 4.43 -4.98
C ILE A 84 13.84 3.77 -6.02
N VAL A 85 13.28 2.96 -6.92
CA VAL A 85 14.05 2.27 -7.96
C VAL A 85 14.68 3.26 -8.94
N SER A 86 13.95 4.30 -9.33
CA SER A 86 14.47 5.36 -10.22
C SER A 86 15.70 6.03 -9.60
N ALA A 87 15.63 6.41 -8.32
CA ALA A 87 16.76 7.01 -7.61
C ALA A 87 17.96 6.05 -7.48
N GLN A 88 17.72 4.75 -7.32
CA GLN A 88 18.80 3.75 -7.33
C GLN A 88 19.46 3.64 -8.71
N LEU A 89 18.68 3.68 -9.79
CA LEU A 89 19.17 3.52 -11.16
C LEU A 89 19.98 4.73 -11.64
N GLU A 90 19.63 5.94 -11.21
CA GLU A 90 20.31 7.18 -11.63
C GLU A 90 21.84 7.13 -11.41
N SER A 91 22.30 6.44 -10.36
CA SER A 91 23.73 6.27 -10.07
C SER A 91 24.30 4.91 -10.49
N TYR A 92 23.50 3.84 -10.40
CA TYR A 92 23.96 2.47 -10.63
C TYR A 92 23.89 2.03 -12.10
N ASN A 93 22.83 2.44 -12.81
CA ASN A 93 22.59 2.07 -14.20
C ASN A 93 21.74 3.15 -14.91
N PRO A 94 22.38 4.21 -15.45
CA PRO A 94 21.67 5.34 -16.03
C PRO A 94 20.90 5.00 -17.31
N GLU A 95 21.33 4.00 -18.09
CA GLU A 95 20.59 3.55 -19.28
C GLU A 95 19.23 2.95 -18.88
N ALA A 96 19.20 2.11 -17.84
CA ALA A 96 17.94 1.56 -17.32
C ALA A 96 17.06 2.63 -16.63
N TYR A 97 17.65 3.72 -16.14
CA TYR A 97 16.92 4.88 -15.67
C TYR A 97 16.21 5.60 -16.83
N GLU A 98 16.92 5.88 -17.93
CA GLU A 98 16.35 6.50 -19.12
C GLU A 98 15.20 5.67 -19.71
N GLU A 99 15.39 4.36 -19.85
CA GLU A 99 14.32 3.43 -20.29
C GLU A 99 13.08 3.50 -19.37
N LEU A 100 13.28 3.55 -18.05
CA LEU A 100 12.18 3.67 -17.10
C LEU A 100 11.45 5.02 -17.20
N MET A 101 12.17 6.12 -17.43
CA MET A 101 11.57 7.45 -17.58
C MET A 101 10.77 7.56 -18.88
N GLU A 102 11.29 7.04 -20.00
CA GLU A 102 10.55 6.96 -21.27
C GLU A 102 9.27 6.12 -21.13
N PHE A 103 9.33 5.01 -20.39
CA PHE A 103 8.16 4.19 -20.11
C PHE A 103 7.12 4.95 -19.26
N LEU A 104 7.56 5.76 -18.30
CA LEU A 104 6.68 6.58 -17.46
C LEU A 104 5.94 7.68 -18.22
N ASP A 105 6.51 8.20 -19.30
CA ASP A 105 5.88 9.23 -20.14
C ASP A 105 4.65 8.68 -20.90
N THR A 106 4.63 7.36 -21.14
CA THR A 106 3.57 6.69 -21.89
C THR A 106 2.61 5.87 -21.03
N HIS A 107 2.99 5.53 -19.79
CA HIS A 107 2.22 4.65 -18.91
C HIS A 107 1.87 5.32 -17.57
N SER A 108 0.58 5.33 -17.25
CA SER A 108 0.08 5.88 -15.98
C SER A 108 0.47 5.02 -14.77
N LEU A 109 0.80 5.67 -13.65
CA LEU A 109 1.00 5.04 -12.35
C LEU A 109 -0.28 4.90 -11.50
N ASN A 110 -1.45 5.28 -12.03
CA ASN A 110 -2.71 5.26 -11.29
C ASN A 110 -3.14 3.84 -10.90
N ASP A 111 -2.95 2.87 -11.81
CA ASP A 111 -3.08 1.45 -11.51
C ASP A 111 -1.69 0.80 -11.51
N GLY A 112 -1.20 0.50 -10.30
CA GLY A 112 0.13 -0.05 -10.13
C GLY A 112 0.29 -1.48 -10.66
N ASP A 113 -0.78 -2.26 -10.74
CA ASP A 113 -0.72 -3.63 -11.25
C ASP A 113 -0.75 -3.63 -12.78
N GLU A 114 -1.58 -2.78 -13.40
CA GLU A 114 -1.56 -2.56 -14.85
C GLU A 114 -0.19 -2.06 -15.31
N PHE A 115 0.37 -1.04 -14.63
CA PHE A 115 1.70 -0.53 -14.93
C PHE A 115 2.77 -1.63 -14.91
N CYS A 116 2.85 -2.40 -13.82
CA CYS A 116 3.82 -3.49 -13.71
C CYS A 116 3.59 -4.58 -14.75
N ALA A 117 2.33 -4.89 -15.06
CA ALA A 117 1.99 -5.89 -16.06
C ALA A 117 2.42 -5.46 -17.46
N SER A 118 2.22 -4.19 -17.83
CA SER A 118 2.69 -3.63 -19.10
C SER A 118 4.22 -3.61 -19.18
N LEU A 119 4.89 -3.12 -18.12
CA LEU A 119 6.35 -3.07 -18.06
C LEU A 119 6.98 -4.47 -18.19
N MET A 120 6.37 -5.51 -17.62
CA MET A 120 6.83 -6.89 -17.76
C MET A 120 6.75 -7.45 -19.20
N ARG A 121 5.92 -6.85 -20.06
CA ARG A 121 5.70 -7.32 -21.44
C ARG A 121 6.49 -6.52 -22.49
N GLU A 122 7.03 -5.37 -22.11
CA GLU A 122 7.76 -4.48 -23.02
C GLU A 122 9.08 -5.11 -23.53
N SER A 123 9.93 -5.59 -22.62
CA SER A 123 11.18 -6.29 -22.98
C SER A 123 11.69 -7.16 -21.83
N SER A 124 12.74 -7.95 -22.06
CA SER A 124 13.41 -8.72 -20.99
C SER A 124 14.06 -7.82 -19.94
N ARG A 125 14.60 -6.66 -20.34
CA ARG A 125 15.16 -5.63 -19.44
C ARG A 125 14.05 -5.01 -18.58
N HIS A 126 12.97 -4.58 -19.21
CA HIS A 126 11.80 -4.02 -18.51
C HIS A 126 11.15 -5.03 -17.57
N LYS A 127 11.12 -6.32 -17.94
CA LYS A 127 10.70 -7.38 -17.03
C LYS A 127 11.55 -7.47 -15.77
N ALA A 128 12.88 -7.36 -15.88
CA ALA A 128 13.74 -7.34 -14.71
C ALA A 128 13.49 -6.11 -13.83
N LEU A 129 13.27 -4.94 -14.44
CA LEU A 129 12.89 -3.70 -13.73
C LEU A 129 11.55 -3.85 -13.00
N ALA A 130 10.53 -4.41 -13.65
CA ALA A 130 9.25 -4.65 -13.03
C ALA A 130 9.36 -5.60 -11.82
N LEU A 131 10.12 -6.69 -11.94
CA LEU A 131 10.38 -7.58 -10.81
C LEU A 131 11.06 -6.86 -9.65
N ARG A 132 12.00 -5.94 -9.94
CA ARG A 132 12.63 -5.11 -8.92
C ARG A 132 11.62 -4.18 -8.23
N ILE A 133 10.73 -3.54 -8.97
CA ILE A 133 9.65 -2.71 -8.42
C ILE A 133 8.71 -3.54 -7.53
N LEU A 134 8.34 -4.76 -7.96
CA LEU A 134 7.50 -5.67 -7.18
C LEU A 134 8.16 -6.08 -5.84
N GLU A 135 9.48 -6.32 -5.85
CA GLU A 135 10.25 -6.60 -4.65
C GLU A 135 10.27 -5.39 -3.70
N VAL A 136 10.61 -4.21 -4.23
CA VAL A 136 10.72 -2.96 -3.46
C VAL A 136 9.37 -2.56 -2.86
N ARG A 137 8.26 -2.64 -3.61
CA ARG A 137 6.93 -2.28 -3.06
C ARG A 137 6.48 -3.21 -1.93
N SER A 138 6.81 -4.50 -2.03
CA SER A 138 6.56 -5.48 -0.96
C SER A 138 7.42 -5.22 0.27
N ALA A 139 8.72 -4.94 0.06
CA ALA A 139 9.66 -4.60 1.12
C ALA A 139 9.24 -3.34 1.87
N TYR A 140 8.99 -2.25 1.14
CA TYR A 140 8.64 -0.95 1.71
C TYR A 140 7.36 -1.02 2.53
N CYS A 141 6.28 -1.58 1.97
CA CYS A 141 5.00 -1.73 2.66
C CYS A 141 5.10 -2.54 3.97
N LYS A 142 5.93 -3.58 4.01
CA LYS A 142 6.01 -4.51 5.14
C LYS A 142 7.03 -4.13 6.22
N ARG A 143 8.08 -3.38 5.86
CA ARG A 143 9.23 -3.15 6.74
C ARG A 143 9.54 -1.69 6.99
N ASP A 144 9.41 -0.85 5.98
CA ASP A 144 9.91 0.54 6.05
C ASP A 144 8.77 1.55 6.24
N PHE A 145 7.56 1.24 5.76
CA PHE A 145 6.42 2.13 5.91
C PHE A 145 5.91 2.16 7.36
N GLU A 146 5.93 3.34 7.96
CA GLU A 146 5.56 3.57 9.35
C GLU A 146 4.03 3.58 9.55
N TRP A 147 3.41 2.41 9.62
CA TRP A 147 1.97 2.25 9.79
C TRP A 147 1.40 2.97 11.03
N ASP A 148 2.11 2.91 12.16
CA ASP A 148 1.70 3.59 13.39
C ASP A 148 1.75 5.11 13.25
N ASN A 149 2.74 5.62 12.51
CA ASN A 149 2.85 7.03 12.22
C ASN A 149 1.74 7.49 11.26
N LEU A 150 1.42 6.71 10.22
CA LEU A 150 0.27 6.97 9.35
C LEU A 150 -1.03 7.07 10.18
N LYS A 151 -1.26 6.11 11.08
CA LYS A 151 -2.44 6.13 11.96
C LYS A 151 -2.48 7.36 12.85
N ARG A 152 -1.36 7.70 13.49
CA ARG A 152 -1.22 8.89 14.34
C ARG A 152 -1.49 10.18 13.55
N LEU A 153 -0.94 10.29 12.34
CA LEU A 153 -1.14 11.45 11.47
C LEU A 153 -2.60 11.56 11.01
N ALA A 154 -3.23 10.45 10.64
CA ALA A 154 -4.64 10.44 10.23
C ALA A 154 -5.56 10.97 11.35
N PHE A 155 -5.33 10.57 12.61
CA PHE A 155 -6.07 11.10 13.75
C PHE A 155 -5.81 12.60 13.95
N LYS A 156 -4.53 12.98 13.99
CA LYS A 156 -4.11 14.38 14.17
C LYS A 156 -4.75 15.29 13.11
N MET A 157 -4.73 14.90 11.85
CA MET A 157 -5.29 15.69 10.75
C MET A 157 -6.80 15.92 10.90
N VAL A 158 -7.56 14.92 11.33
CA VAL A 158 -9.01 15.05 11.56
C VAL A 158 -9.27 16.00 12.74
N ASP A 159 -8.56 15.81 13.85
CA ASP A 159 -8.74 16.64 15.06
C ASP A 159 -8.39 18.12 14.81
N GLU A 160 -7.26 18.37 14.15
CA GLU A 160 -6.82 19.72 13.79
C GLU A 160 -7.75 20.37 12.77
N SER A 161 -8.19 19.63 11.75
CA SER A 161 -9.13 20.14 10.76
C SER A 161 -10.48 20.51 11.39
N ASN A 162 -11.03 19.67 12.25
CA ASN A 162 -12.29 19.96 12.95
C ASN A 162 -12.16 21.20 13.85
N THR A 163 -11.07 21.30 14.61
CA THR A 163 -10.81 22.45 15.49
C THR A 163 -10.68 23.74 14.68
N LYS A 164 -9.97 23.70 13.56
CA LYS A 164 -9.78 24.84 12.67
C LYS A 164 -11.11 25.31 12.08
N LEU A 165 -11.90 24.40 11.52
CA LEU A 165 -13.20 24.72 10.90
C LEU A 165 -14.16 25.36 11.92
N MET A 166 -14.23 24.84 13.14
CA MET A 166 -15.08 25.41 14.19
C MET A 166 -14.62 26.82 14.60
N ARG A 167 -13.30 27.04 14.70
CA ARG A 167 -12.74 28.36 15.02
C ARG A 167 -13.03 29.38 13.93
N GLU A 168 -12.80 29.01 12.67
CA GLU A 168 -13.05 29.89 11.52
C GLU A 168 -14.53 30.26 11.44
N TYR A 169 -15.44 29.30 11.58
CA TYR A 169 -16.87 29.55 11.58
C TYR A 169 -17.32 30.55 12.67
N VAL A 170 -16.83 30.41 13.90
CA VAL A 170 -17.17 31.33 15.00
C VAL A 170 -16.65 32.75 14.71
N LEU A 171 -15.43 32.87 14.17
CA LEU A 171 -14.85 34.17 13.84
C LEU A 171 -15.64 34.88 12.72
N GLU A 172 -16.08 34.12 11.71
CA GLU A 172 -16.82 34.66 10.56
C GLU A 172 -18.25 35.08 10.92
N THR A 173 -18.89 34.39 11.86
CA THR A 173 -20.31 34.58 12.21
C THR A 173 -20.55 35.46 13.44
N SER A 174 -19.48 35.82 14.18
CA SER A 174 -19.61 36.73 15.31
C SER A 174 -19.85 38.16 14.79
N PRO A 175 -20.91 38.85 15.21
CA PRO A 175 -21.13 40.24 14.83
C PRO A 175 -19.93 41.07 15.29
N ALA A 176 -19.35 41.86 14.39
CA ALA A 176 -18.37 42.87 14.76
C ALA A 176 -19.02 43.71 15.86
N THR A 177 -18.45 43.71 17.06
CA THR A 177 -18.89 44.61 18.12
C THR A 177 -18.81 46.01 17.54
N GLU A 178 -19.99 46.59 17.29
CA GLU A 178 -20.14 47.94 16.80
C GLU A 178 -19.35 48.84 17.74
N ASN A 179 -18.38 49.55 17.16
CA ASN A 179 -17.56 50.50 17.87
C ASN A 179 -18.50 51.50 18.58
N GLU A 180 -18.53 51.44 19.90
CA GLU A 180 -19.17 52.43 20.75
C GLU A 180 -18.50 53.79 20.51
N THR A 181 -18.96 54.52 19.50
CA THR A 181 -18.68 55.95 19.37
C THR A 181 -19.39 56.66 20.51
N GLY A 182 -18.60 57.07 21.49
CA GLY A 182 -19.01 57.92 22.59
C GLY A 182 -19.75 59.18 22.13
N LYS A 183 -20.77 59.53 22.90
CA LYS A 183 -21.34 60.87 22.99
C LYS A 183 -21.45 61.25 24.47
#